data_AF-A0A2D5YND2-F1
#
_entry.id   AF-A0A2D5YND2-F1
#
_cell.length_a   1.000
_cell.length_b   1.000
_cell.length_c   1.000
_cell.angle_alpha   90.00
_cell.angle_beta   90.00
_cell.angle_gamma   90.00
#
_symmetry.space_group_name_H-M   'P 1'
#
loop_
_entity.id
_entity.type
_entity.pdbx_description
1 polymer ?
#
loop_
_entity_poly.entity_id
_entity_poly.type
_entity_poly.pdbx_seq_one_letter_code
_entity_poly.pdbx_strand_id
1 'polypeptide(L)'
;MSNDRSDDNSNKDKNLGKEIDVSKIDLERMKTQVSSLPSMLDYAHGRSSALIKPEDEGKIKSRALRAMEEQTGREFNQILKQMKPLVEQIEKLKKRVYISESIYTAYIPFEPAIGTIYYLYKKSDGSSILSIVSPEEWGRSMPYESFEGKVKLLADHTWDVVDDEEEKYSEDIIDS
;
A
#
# COMPACT_ATOMS: atom_id res chain seq x y z
N MET A 1 46.20 -21.55 32.22
CA MET A 1 44.80 -22.00 32.13
C MET A 1 44.00 -20.89 31.49
N SER A 2 43.50 -21.15 30.30
CA SER A 2 42.71 -20.24 29.46
C SER A 2 41.27 -20.13 29.96
N ASN A 3 40.69 -18.94 29.77
CA ASN A 3 39.26 -18.68 29.58
C ASN A 3 39.20 -17.19 29.19
N ASP A 4 39.52 -16.77 27.97
CA ASP A 4 38.72 -16.89 26.74
C ASP A 4 37.20 -16.88 26.95
N ARG A 5 36.60 -15.72 26.68
CA ARG A 5 35.25 -15.51 26.12
C ARG A 5 35.14 -14.03 25.76
N SER A 6 35.79 -13.69 24.66
CA SER A 6 35.40 -12.54 23.84
C SER A 6 34.15 -12.95 23.07
N ASP A 7 32.96 -12.60 23.57
CA ASP A 7 31.75 -12.66 22.75
C ASP A 7 31.71 -11.40 21.87
N ASP A 8 32.43 -11.52 20.75
CA ASP A 8 32.25 -10.73 19.54
C ASP A 8 30.80 -10.91 19.05
N ASN A 9 29.91 -10.00 19.46
CA ASN A 9 28.55 -9.95 18.95
C ASN A 9 28.57 -9.35 17.54
N SER A 10 29.03 -10.19 16.63
CA SER A 10 28.98 -9.98 15.20
C SER A 10 27.54 -9.73 14.73
N ASN A 11 27.39 -8.66 13.97
CA ASN A 11 26.53 -8.66 12.78
C ASN A 11 25.01 -8.71 13.01
N LYS A 12 24.45 -7.68 13.64
CA LYS A 12 23.02 -7.29 13.51
C LYS A 12 22.91 -5.92 12.84
N ASP A 13 23.26 -5.82 11.57
CA ASP A 13 22.87 -4.67 10.72
C ASP A 13 23.02 -5.04 9.22
N LYS A 14 22.61 -6.27 8.85
CA LYS A 14 22.52 -6.66 7.44
C LYS A 14 21.07 -6.64 6.99
N ASN A 15 20.74 -5.59 6.24
CA ASN A 15 19.53 -5.41 5.45
C ASN A 15 18.21 -5.46 6.24
N LEU A 16 17.90 -4.38 6.98
CA LEU A 16 16.51 -3.92 6.93
C LEU A 16 16.27 -3.52 5.47
N GLY A 17 15.34 -4.21 4.82
CA GLY A 17 15.06 -4.07 3.40
C GLY A 17 15.02 -2.61 3.00
N LYS A 18 15.66 -2.26 1.88
CA LYS A 18 15.53 -0.93 1.26
C LYS A 18 14.08 -0.50 1.39
N GLU A 19 13.86 0.58 2.13
CA GLU A 19 12.55 1.21 2.32
C GLU A 19 11.86 1.25 0.96
N ILE A 20 10.80 0.45 0.80
CA ILE A 20 10.04 0.46 -0.44
C ILE A 20 9.33 1.81 -0.43
N ASP A 21 9.89 2.78 -1.12
CA ASP A 21 9.29 4.09 -1.25
C ASP A 21 8.05 3.98 -2.15
N VAL A 22 6.92 3.79 -1.48
CA VAL A 22 5.64 3.52 -2.14
C VAL A 22 5.17 4.74 -2.94
N SER A 23 5.66 5.95 -2.62
CA SER A 23 5.39 7.14 -3.43
C SER A 23 5.97 7.04 -4.85
N LYS A 24 6.96 6.15 -5.06
CA LYS A 24 7.58 5.89 -6.37
C LYS A 24 6.92 4.74 -7.14
N ILE A 25 5.97 4.04 -6.53
CA ILE A 25 5.23 2.96 -7.19
C ILE A 25 4.12 3.59 -8.04
N ASP A 26 4.42 3.80 -9.32
CA ASP A 26 3.46 4.24 -10.31
C ASP A 26 3.09 3.06 -11.22
N LEU A 27 1.93 2.46 -10.96
CA LEU A 27 1.40 1.32 -11.73
C LEU A 27 1.21 1.68 -13.22
N GLU A 28 0.85 2.93 -13.54
CA GLU A 28 0.66 3.39 -14.92
C GLU A 28 1.99 3.52 -15.66
N ARG A 29 3.03 3.99 -14.95
CA ARG A 29 4.40 4.00 -15.48
C ARG A 29 4.90 2.59 -15.77
N MET A 30 4.68 1.63 -14.87
CA MET A 30 5.12 0.25 -15.05
C MET A 30 4.45 -0.40 -16.28
N LYS A 31 3.15 -0.12 -16.49
CA LYS A 31 2.40 -0.57 -17.68
C LYS A 31 2.97 -0.05 -18.98
N THR A 32 3.36 1.22 -19.00
CA THR A 32 3.97 1.84 -20.18
C THR A 32 5.34 1.22 -20.49
N GLN A 33 6.14 0.91 -19.45
CA GLN A 33 7.47 0.31 -19.62
C GLN A 33 7.43 -1.11 -20.19
N VAL A 34 6.43 -1.92 -19.81
CA VAL A 34 6.26 -3.29 -20.33
C VAL A 34 5.70 -3.31 -21.74
N SER A 35 4.81 -2.37 -22.07
CA SER A 35 4.36 -2.19 -23.46
C SER A 35 5.50 -1.75 -24.39
N SER A 36 6.57 -1.16 -23.85
CA SER A 36 7.75 -0.70 -24.58
C SER A 36 8.96 -1.64 -24.44
N LEU A 37 8.77 -2.92 -24.17
CA LEU A 37 9.82 -3.94 -24.20
C LEU A 37 9.85 -4.64 -25.58
N PRO A 38 10.40 -4.04 -26.65
CA PRO A 38 10.68 -4.77 -27.87
C PRO A 38 11.99 -5.55 -27.70
N SER A 39 11.96 -6.83 -28.06
CA SER A 39 13.12 -7.73 -28.15
C SER A 39 13.80 -8.06 -26.81
N MET A 40 13.14 -8.90 -26.01
CA MET A 40 13.87 -9.69 -25.03
C MET A 40 13.95 -11.10 -25.59
N LEU A 41 15.15 -11.42 -26.09
CA LEU A 41 15.67 -12.74 -26.47
C LEU A 41 15.66 -13.05 -27.99
N ASP A 42 16.75 -12.68 -28.68
CA ASP A 42 17.30 -13.42 -29.85
C ASP A 42 17.72 -14.84 -29.39
N TYR A 43 16.80 -15.83 -29.32
CA TYR A 43 17.18 -17.16 -28.81
C TYR A 43 16.79 -18.35 -29.68
N ALA A 44 17.85 -19.10 -29.99
CA ALA A 44 18.01 -20.54 -30.13
C ALA A 44 17.10 -21.30 -31.11
N HIS A 45 17.72 -21.71 -32.21
CA HIS A 45 17.21 -22.71 -33.15
C HIS A 45 17.04 -24.09 -32.48
N GLY A 46 15.79 -24.57 -32.39
CA GLY A 46 15.48 -25.96 -32.08
C GLY A 46 15.63 -26.85 -33.31
N ARG A 47 16.58 -27.80 -33.28
CA ARG A 47 16.76 -28.83 -34.31
C ARG A 47 15.68 -29.93 -34.19
N SER A 48 14.45 -29.70 -34.65
CA SER A 48 13.51 -30.77 -35.06
C SER A 48 12.20 -30.19 -35.60
N SER A 49 12.20 -29.57 -36.78
CA SER A 49 10.95 -29.36 -37.52
C SER A 49 11.21 -29.42 -39.02
N ALA A 50 10.20 -29.86 -39.79
CA ALA A 50 10.25 -30.03 -41.23
C ALA A 50 10.82 -28.79 -41.94
N LEU A 51 11.43 -28.96 -43.13
CA LEU A 51 11.97 -27.87 -43.96
C LEU A 51 10.91 -26.77 -44.17
N ILE A 52 10.97 -25.71 -43.34
CA ILE A 52 10.19 -24.49 -43.50
C ILE A 52 10.87 -23.69 -44.62
N LYS A 53 10.14 -23.37 -45.69
CA LYS A 53 10.67 -22.48 -46.73
C LYS A 53 10.92 -21.10 -46.11
N PRO A 54 11.98 -20.37 -46.52
CA PRO A 54 12.33 -19.06 -45.93
C PRO A 54 11.17 -18.04 -45.91
N GLU A 55 10.24 -18.14 -46.86
CA GLU A 55 9.00 -17.34 -46.95
C GLU A 55 7.97 -17.61 -45.82
N ASP A 56 7.97 -18.81 -45.24
CA ASP A 56 7.07 -19.20 -44.14
C ASP A 56 7.70 -18.95 -42.76
N GLU A 57 9.03 -18.94 -42.68
CA GLU A 57 9.76 -18.72 -41.43
C GLU A 57 9.48 -17.33 -40.84
N GLY A 58 9.41 -16.28 -41.67
CA GLY A 58 9.06 -14.93 -41.23
C GLY A 58 7.62 -14.80 -40.72
N LYS A 59 6.67 -15.52 -41.33
CA LYS A 59 5.27 -15.53 -40.90
C LYS A 59 5.09 -16.31 -39.59
N ILE A 60 5.80 -17.42 -39.43
CA ILE A 60 5.78 -18.21 -38.20
C ILE A 60 6.40 -17.42 -37.03
N LYS A 61 7.55 -16.79 -37.25
CA LYS A 61 8.21 -15.92 -36.25
C LYS A 61 7.34 -14.75 -35.81
N SER A 62 6.72 -14.04 -36.77
CA SER A 62 5.86 -12.89 -36.45
C SER A 62 4.58 -13.29 -35.70
N ARG A 63 3.99 -14.45 -36.02
CA ARG A 63 2.85 -15.00 -35.25
C ARG A 63 3.26 -15.42 -33.84
N ALA A 64 4.41 -16.07 -33.69
CA ALA A 64 4.95 -16.47 -32.39
C ALA A 64 5.26 -15.25 -31.51
N LEU A 65 5.86 -14.20 -32.09
CA LEU A 65 6.15 -12.95 -31.39
C LEU A 65 4.88 -12.26 -30.90
N ARG A 66 3.86 -12.12 -31.76
CA ARG A 66 2.58 -11.53 -31.36
C ARG A 66 1.87 -12.34 -30.27
N ALA A 67 1.89 -13.67 -30.37
CA ALA A 67 1.32 -14.53 -29.35
C ALA A 67 2.04 -14.38 -27.99
N MET A 68 3.37 -14.23 -28.02
CA MET A 68 4.21 -13.98 -26.85
C MET A 68 3.95 -12.59 -26.24
N GLU A 69 3.84 -11.54 -27.06
CA GLU A 69 3.46 -10.19 -26.62
C GLU A 69 2.08 -10.19 -25.94
N GLU A 70 1.10 -10.83 -26.57
CA GLU A 70 -0.24 -10.97 -26.02
C GLU A 70 -0.24 -11.75 -24.70
N GLN A 71 0.55 -12.82 -24.60
CA GLN A 71 0.70 -13.60 -23.37
C GLN A 71 1.35 -12.77 -22.26
N THR A 72 2.47 -12.12 -22.56
CA THR A 72 3.21 -11.30 -21.60
C THR A 72 2.35 -10.14 -21.09
N GLY A 73 1.57 -9.52 -21.98
CA GLY A 73 0.58 -8.50 -21.60
C GLY A 73 -0.49 -9.02 -20.63
N ARG A 74 -0.99 -10.26 -20.83
CA ARG A 74 -1.94 -10.89 -19.89
C ARG A 74 -1.31 -11.15 -18.52
N GLU A 75 -0.10 -11.71 -18.48
CA GLU A 75 0.62 -12.00 -17.24
C GLU A 75 0.92 -10.72 -16.46
N PHE A 76 1.35 -9.67 -17.16
CA PHE A 76 1.62 -8.38 -16.56
C PHE A 76 0.35 -7.73 -15.98
N ASN A 77 -0.77 -7.76 -16.71
CA ASN A 77 -2.06 -7.28 -16.19
C ASN A 77 -2.49 -8.04 -14.93
N GLN A 78 -2.19 -9.33 -14.84
CA GLN A 78 -2.47 -10.12 -13.63
C GLN A 78 -1.60 -9.65 -12.45
N ILE A 79 -0.31 -9.38 -12.67
CA ILE A 79 0.58 -8.84 -11.64
C ILE A 79 0.06 -7.49 -11.14
N LEU A 80 -0.32 -6.58 -12.03
CA LEU A 80 -0.90 -5.28 -11.65
C LEU A 80 -2.14 -5.43 -10.78
N LYS A 81 -3.03 -6.36 -11.15
CA LYS A 81 -4.25 -6.65 -10.38
C LYS A 81 -3.93 -7.14 -8.97
N GLN A 82 -2.88 -7.97 -8.81
CA GLN A 82 -2.43 -8.46 -7.51
C GLN A 82 -1.73 -7.37 -6.69
N MET A 83 -1.10 -6.39 -7.35
CA MET A 83 -0.40 -5.30 -6.68
C MET A 83 -1.36 -4.23 -6.13
N LYS A 84 -2.49 -3.99 -6.79
CA LYS A 84 -3.50 -3.02 -6.36
C LYS A 84 -3.88 -3.12 -4.86
N PRO A 85 -4.26 -4.29 -4.31
CA PRO A 85 -4.59 -4.38 -2.89
C PRO A 85 -3.39 -4.13 -1.95
N LEU A 86 -2.15 -4.32 -2.40
CA LEU A 86 -0.97 -3.99 -1.61
C LEU A 86 -0.79 -2.49 -1.50
N VAL A 87 -0.96 -1.76 -2.60
CA VAL A 87 -0.91 -0.29 -2.61
C VAL A 87 -1.98 0.28 -1.68
N GLU A 88 -3.22 -0.23 -1.77
CA GLU A 88 -4.31 0.16 -0.88
C GLU A 88 -3.96 -0.10 0.61
N GLN A 89 -3.38 -1.25 0.93
CA GLN A 89 -2.91 -1.56 2.29
C GLN A 89 -1.82 -0.60 2.77
N ILE A 90 -0.89 -0.21 1.89
CA ILE A 90 0.15 0.76 2.25
C ILE A 90 -0.46 2.12 2.54
N GLU A 91 -1.38 2.61 1.71
CA GLU A 91 -2.02 3.90 1.95
C GLU A 91 -2.78 3.92 3.29
N LYS A 92 -3.46 2.82 3.63
CA LYS A 92 -4.05 2.64 4.97
C LYS A 92 -3.02 2.69 6.08
N LEU A 93 -1.87 2.01 5.91
CA LEU A 93 -0.80 2.01 6.91
C LEU A 93 -0.19 3.41 7.08
N LYS A 94 0.05 4.15 5.99
CA LYS A 94 0.53 5.54 6.05
C LYS A 94 -0.44 6.43 6.80
N LYS A 95 -1.74 6.33 6.51
CA LYS A 95 -2.79 7.07 7.22
C LYS A 95 -2.77 6.76 8.72
N ARG A 96 -2.62 5.48 9.10
CA ARG A 96 -2.50 5.05 10.50
C ARG A 96 -1.29 5.67 11.19
N VAL A 97 -0.12 5.65 10.55
CA VAL A 97 1.10 6.28 11.09
C VAL A 97 0.90 7.79 11.26
N TYR A 98 0.44 8.47 10.21
CA TYR A 98 0.22 9.91 10.20
C TYR A 98 -0.74 10.37 11.31
N ILE A 99 -1.89 9.70 11.43
CA ILE A 99 -2.89 10.02 12.45
C ILE A 99 -2.35 9.73 13.86
N SER A 100 -1.64 8.61 14.04
CA SER A 100 -1.05 8.28 15.34
C SER A 100 -0.06 9.35 15.80
N GLU A 101 0.87 9.75 14.93
CA GLU A 101 1.82 10.84 15.21
C GLU A 101 1.11 12.18 15.49
N SER A 102 0.05 12.45 14.75
CA SER A 102 -0.74 13.67 14.93
C SER A 102 -1.47 13.69 16.28
N ILE A 103 -1.98 12.55 16.75
CA ILE A 103 -2.62 12.44 18.06
C ILE A 103 -1.61 12.60 19.20
N TYR A 104 -0.41 12.03 19.07
CA TYR A 104 0.65 12.20 20.08
C TYR A 104 1.04 13.66 20.31
N THR A 105 0.86 14.52 19.30
CA THR A 105 1.16 15.96 19.37
C THR A 105 -0.10 16.83 19.49
N ALA A 106 -1.29 16.24 19.45
CA ALA A 106 -2.54 16.98 19.47
C ALA A 106 -2.85 17.54 20.86
N TYR A 107 -3.58 18.65 20.87
CA TYR A 107 -4.24 19.11 22.08
C TYR A 107 -5.46 18.22 22.39
N ILE A 108 -5.52 17.67 23.59
CA ILE A 108 -6.62 16.79 24.04
C ILE A 108 -7.27 17.45 25.27
N PRO A 109 -8.47 18.06 25.14
CA PRO A 109 -9.11 18.81 26.23
C PRO A 109 -9.88 17.95 27.25
N PHE A 110 -9.77 16.62 27.16
CA PHE A 110 -10.51 15.66 27.98
C PHE A 110 -9.64 14.42 28.27
N GLU A 111 -10.11 13.55 29.17
CA GLU A 111 -9.49 12.24 29.40
C GLU A 111 -10.09 11.21 28.41
N PRO A 112 -9.29 10.65 27.48
CA PRO A 112 -9.78 9.64 26.56
C PRO A 112 -10.18 8.33 27.26
N ALA A 113 -11.31 7.75 26.85
CA ALA A 113 -11.83 6.50 27.35
C ALA A 113 -11.63 5.37 26.34
N ILE A 114 -11.13 4.23 26.81
CA ILE A 114 -10.94 3.02 26.00
C ILE A 114 -12.25 2.64 25.30
N GLY A 115 -12.15 2.26 24.04
CA GLY A 115 -13.28 1.84 23.20
C GLY A 115 -14.12 3.00 22.65
N THR A 116 -13.81 4.25 23.01
CA THR A 116 -14.57 5.42 22.55
C THR A 116 -13.98 5.95 21.24
N ILE A 117 -14.88 6.40 20.37
CA ILE A 117 -14.55 7.04 19.11
C ILE A 117 -14.36 8.55 19.33
N TYR A 118 -13.34 9.08 18.69
CA TYR A 118 -12.98 10.49 18.69
C TYR A 118 -12.66 10.95 17.27
N TYR A 119 -12.61 12.26 17.08
CA TYR A 119 -12.43 12.90 15.78
C TYR A 119 -11.25 13.85 15.86
N LEU A 120 -10.26 13.63 14.99
CA LEU A 120 -9.06 14.45 14.88
C LEU A 120 -9.29 15.57 13.87
N TYR A 121 -9.00 16.79 14.29
CA TYR A 121 -9.11 17.99 13.46
C TYR A 121 -7.81 18.78 13.45
N LYS A 122 -7.63 19.57 12.39
CA LYS A 122 -6.55 20.53 12.26
C LYS A 122 -7.07 21.95 12.45
N LYS A 123 -6.39 22.73 13.27
CA LYS A 123 -6.68 24.15 13.47
C LYS A 123 -5.97 24.99 12.41
N SER A 124 -6.44 26.22 12.23
CA SER A 124 -5.86 27.20 11.30
C SER A 124 -4.41 27.59 11.60
N ASP A 125 -3.92 27.33 12.82
CA ASP A 125 -2.52 27.54 13.21
C ASP A 125 -1.62 26.32 12.89
N GLY A 126 -2.19 25.28 12.29
CA GLY A 126 -1.51 24.03 11.95
C GLY A 126 -1.47 23.00 13.08
N SER A 127 -1.92 23.33 14.29
CA SER A 127 -1.97 22.39 15.42
C SER A 127 -3.14 21.41 15.30
N SER A 128 -2.95 20.21 15.82
CA SER A 128 -3.97 19.16 15.83
C SER A 128 -4.76 19.19 17.14
N ILE A 129 -6.05 18.84 17.09
CA ILE A 129 -6.92 18.74 18.26
C ILE A 129 -7.81 17.50 18.17
N LEU A 130 -7.91 16.78 19.28
CA LEU A 130 -8.85 15.69 19.41
C LEU A 130 -10.18 16.21 19.98
N SER A 131 -11.29 15.80 19.38
CA SER A 131 -12.65 16.19 19.77
C SER A 131 -13.56 14.97 19.88
N ILE A 132 -14.61 15.11 20.66
CA ILE A 132 -15.70 14.12 20.80
C ILE A 132 -16.77 14.36 19.72
N VAL A 133 -16.87 15.59 19.22
CA VAL A 133 -17.89 16.01 18.25
C VAL A 133 -17.50 15.59 16.84
N SER A 134 -18.42 14.89 16.17
CA SER A 134 -18.23 14.42 14.80
C SER A 134 -18.31 15.55 13.76
N PRO A 135 -17.78 15.36 12.53
CA PRO A 135 -17.89 16.35 11.46
C PRO A 135 -19.34 16.75 11.16
N GLU A 136 -20.27 15.80 11.31
CA GLU A 136 -21.69 15.98 11.02
C GLU A 136 -22.43 16.73 12.13
N GLU A 137 -21.93 16.67 13.37
CA GLU A 137 -22.53 17.31 14.55
C GLU A 137 -22.23 18.81 14.67
N TRP A 138 -21.23 19.34 13.96
CA TRP A 138 -20.90 20.78 13.99
C TRP A 138 -21.97 21.68 13.36
N GLY A 139 -22.91 21.11 12.60
CA GLY A 139 -23.96 21.88 11.92
C GLY A 139 -23.40 22.78 10.81
N ARG A 140 -23.66 24.09 10.87
CA ARG A 140 -23.37 25.03 9.77
C ARG A 140 -21.91 25.49 9.69
N SER A 141 -21.13 25.37 10.77
CA SER A 141 -19.75 25.85 10.79
C SER A 141 -18.92 25.03 11.77
N MET A 142 -17.95 24.28 11.22
CA MET A 142 -16.91 23.64 12.01
C MET A 142 -15.86 24.69 12.41
N PRO A 143 -15.40 24.73 13.68
CA PRO A 143 -14.42 25.72 14.14
C PRO A 143 -12.98 25.42 13.71
N TYR A 144 -12.78 24.33 12.96
CA TYR A 144 -11.48 23.81 12.55
C TYR A 144 -11.30 23.92 11.04
N GLU A 145 -10.04 23.93 10.60
CA GLU A 145 -9.67 24.08 9.19
C GLU A 145 -10.02 22.82 8.39
N SER A 146 -9.67 21.64 8.92
CA SER A 146 -9.92 20.36 8.26
C SER A 146 -10.20 19.24 9.26
N PHE A 147 -10.96 18.26 8.80
CA PHE A 147 -11.14 16.97 9.45
C PHE A 147 -10.07 16.01 8.94
N GLU A 148 -9.29 15.42 9.86
CA GLU A 148 -8.15 14.55 9.53
C GLU A 148 -8.51 13.07 9.64
N GLY A 149 -9.43 12.70 10.54
CA GLY A 149 -9.91 11.34 10.64
C GLY A 149 -10.63 10.98 11.92
N LYS A 150 -11.29 9.83 11.89
CA LYS A 150 -11.99 9.19 13.00
C LYS A 150 -11.06 8.17 13.64
N VAL A 151 -10.97 8.17 14.96
CA VAL A 151 -10.08 7.29 15.71
C VAL A 151 -10.74 6.66 16.91
N LYS A 152 -10.25 5.51 17.32
CA LYS A 152 -10.72 4.78 18.51
C LYS A 152 -9.55 4.50 19.43
N LEU A 153 -9.73 4.75 20.72
CA LEU A 153 -8.73 4.35 21.71
C LEU A 153 -8.88 2.85 22.00
N LEU A 154 -7.81 2.08 21.83
CA LEU A 154 -7.77 0.65 22.11
C LEU A 154 -7.42 0.35 23.57
N ALA A 155 -7.63 -0.91 23.98
CA ALA A 155 -7.40 -1.35 25.37
C ALA A 155 -5.93 -1.28 25.81
N ASP A 156 -5.00 -1.35 24.86
CA ASP A 156 -3.56 -1.18 25.08
C ASP A 156 -3.11 0.29 25.00
N HIS A 157 -4.06 1.23 25.05
CA HIS A 157 -3.84 2.68 24.94
C HIS A 157 -3.23 3.13 23.61
N THR A 158 -3.31 2.29 22.57
CA THR A 158 -2.97 2.69 21.20
C THR A 158 -4.20 3.26 20.48
N TRP A 159 -3.96 4.01 19.42
CA TRP A 159 -5.02 4.62 18.60
C TRP A 159 -5.20 3.83 17.32
N ASP A 160 -6.44 3.47 17.01
CA ASP A 160 -6.79 2.88 15.73
C ASP A 160 -7.54 3.89 14.86
N VAL A 161 -7.27 3.86 13.56
CA VAL A 161 -7.97 4.70 12.58
C VAL A 161 -9.18 3.94 12.10
N VAL A 162 -10.36 4.50 12.37
CA VAL A 162 -11.64 3.92 11.93
C VAL A 162 -11.91 4.45 10.53
N ASP A 163 -11.94 3.56 9.55
CA ASP A 163 -12.43 3.86 8.21
C ASP A 163 -13.95 3.62 8.19
N ASP A 164 -14.71 4.49 7.51
CA ASP A 164 -16.19 4.46 7.49
C ASP A 164 -16.78 3.15 6.93
N GLU A 165 -15.98 2.35 6.22
CA GLU A 165 -16.41 1.05 5.69
C GLU A 165 -16.58 -0.03 6.77
N GLU A 166 -15.90 0.07 7.92
CA GLU A 166 -15.96 -0.95 8.98
C GLU A 166 -17.25 -0.90 9.80
N GLU A 167 -17.91 0.25 9.92
CA GLU A 167 -19.19 0.37 10.64
C GLU A 167 -20.30 -0.43 9.95
N LYS A 168 -20.29 -0.46 8.61
CA LYS A 168 -21.35 -1.09 7.80
C LYS A 168 -21.46 -2.60 8.03
N TYR A 169 -20.33 -3.28 8.27
CA TYR A 169 -20.32 -4.72 8.51
C TYR A 169 -20.73 -5.11 9.93
N SER A 170 -20.64 -4.18 10.89
CA SER A 170 -21.03 -4.44 12.27
C SER A 170 -22.54 -4.39 12.49
N GLU A 171 -23.26 -3.57 11.72
CA GLU A 171 -24.72 -3.44 11.79
C GLU A 171 -25.42 -4.66 11.16
N ASP A 172 -24.88 -5.22 10.07
CA ASP A 172 -25.47 -6.37 9.36
C ASP A 172 -25.44 -7.68 10.18
N ILE A 173 -24.53 -7.81 11.16
CA ILE A 173 -24.39 -9.01 12.01
C ILE A 173 -25.43 -9.03 13.14
N ILE A 174 -25.98 -7.88 13.52
CA ILE A 174 -26.91 -7.76 14.65
C ILE A 174 -28.36 -8.02 14.21
N ASP A 175 -28.66 -7.94 12.92
CA ASP A 175 -30.02 -8.11 12.36
C ASP A 175 -30.20 -9.43 11.55
N SER A 176 -29.36 -10.44 11.80
CA SER A 176 -29.47 -11.81 11.22
C SER A 176 -29.70 -12.88 12.28
#